data_AF-A0A2V5MRV7-F1
#
_entry.id   AF-A0A2V5MRV7-F1
#
_cell.length_a   1.000
_cell.length_b   1.000
_cell.length_c   1.000
_cell.angle_alpha   90.00
_cell.angle_beta   90.00
_cell.angle_gamma   90.00
#
_symmetry.space_group_name_H-M   'P 1'
#
loop_
_entity.id
_entity.type
_entity.pdbx_description
1 polymer ?
#
loop_
_entity_poly.entity_id
_entity_poly.type
_entity_poly.pdbx_seq_one_letter_code
_entity_poly.pdbx_strand_id
1 'polypeptide(L)'
;NYSLNTVDICPVGALTSTDFRFKMRVWFLKETKSICTSCATGCNTIIGTREDVIYRQTPRENDHVNSCWMCDYGRLNFYYLQSDQRLLEPQIRSEGKLVPTDWPSAIAQAALQLKQFSGPEIGIIASGRMTNEELWLTSQLAKSLGVQWIDIVPRREPGDDILLSEDRNPNTNGARLILGSTSEPGAKLMAIADAVKSGQVKALVILKENTMHLGIPVEQLAQLPAFIMVNILSNEATEKATVVLPACGFAEKRGSMINGRGRLQRLNRGVRPPGNARDDWEILRDLLQAVGGGDSLLSIDDVFRRISETVPQFAGLTLSKIGDLGVHILQMEELPPMHPSDEEKIEQAVAIQTTRRAIRQQLHDAPKAAAVGTH
;
A
#
# COMPACT_ATOMS: atom_id res chain seq x y z
N ASN A 1 -15.01 9.33 -15.85
CA ASN A 1 -13.80 9.15 -15.04
C ASN A 1 -12.57 9.79 -15.72
N TYR A 2 -12.74 10.90 -16.46
CA TYR A 2 -11.66 11.65 -17.12
C TYR A 2 -12.00 13.15 -17.28
N SER A 3 -13.07 13.64 -16.66
CA SER A 3 -13.56 15.00 -16.93
C SER A 3 -12.59 16.06 -16.43
N LEU A 4 -11.80 15.77 -15.40
CA LEU A 4 -10.81 16.73 -14.86
C LEU A 4 -9.64 16.97 -15.80
N ASN A 5 -9.44 16.13 -16.83
CA ASN A 5 -8.46 16.44 -17.88
C ASN A 5 -8.87 17.67 -18.72
N THR A 6 -10.17 18.00 -18.81
CA THR A 6 -10.62 19.21 -19.50
C THR A 6 -10.13 20.49 -18.82
N VAL A 7 -9.85 20.43 -17.51
CA VAL A 7 -9.24 21.53 -16.75
C VAL A 7 -7.80 21.75 -17.20
N ASP A 8 -7.07 20.68 -17.51
CA ASP A 8 -5.67 20.76 -17.96
C ASP A 8 -5.58 21.24 -19.43
N ILE A 9 -6.57 20.92 -20.26
CA ILE A 9 -6.64 21.37 -21.66
C ILE A 9 -7.03 22.84 -21.77
N CYS A 10 -7.84 23.36 -20.84
CA CYS A 10 -8.41 24.70 -20.94
C CYS A 10 -7.33 25.80 -20.79
N PRO A 11 -7.04 26.60 -21.84
CA PRO A 11 -5.93 27.56 -21.80
C PRO A 11 -6.27 28.83 -21.01
N VAL A 12 -7.55 29.10 -20.75
CA VAL A 12 -8.06 30.38 -20.23
C VAL A 12 -8.61 30.31 -18.81
N GLY A 13 -8.62 29.14 -18.17
CA GLY A 13 -9.19 28.96 -16.84
C GLY A 13 -10.72 29.09 -16.78
N ALA A 14 -11.41 28.94 -17.91
CA ALA A 14 -12.88 28.85 -17.96
C ALA A 14 -13.37 27.54 -17.31
N LEU A 15 -12.65 26.45 -17.56
CA LEU A 15 -12.85 25.17 -16.89
C LEU A 15 -11.83 25.05 -15.77
N THR A 16 -12.33 24.95 -14.53
CA THR A 16 -11.49 24.83 -13.33
C THR A 16 -11.99 23.68 -12.48
N SER A 17 -11.06 22.96 -11.84
CA SER A 17 -11.41 21.90 -10.91
C SER A 17 -12.08 22.50 -9.66
N THR A 18 -13.31 22.11 -9.37
CA THR A 18 -14.00 22.48 -8.11
C THR A 18 -13.22 22.05 -6.89
N ASP A 19 -12.45 20.97 -7.02
CA ASP A 19 -11.57 20.44 -5.98
C ASP A 19 -10.41 21.37 -5.64
N PHE A 20 -9.87 22.14 -6.60
CA PHE A 20 -8.69 22.98 -6.38
C PHE A 20 -9.01 24.49 -6.40
N ARG A 21 -10.08 24.89 -7.09
CA ARG A 21 -10.44 26.29 -7.31
C ARG A 21 -10.54 27.02 -5.97
N PHE A 22 -9.86 28.16 -5.88
CA PHE A 22 -9.79 29.03 -4.70
C PHE A 22 -9.09 28.47 -3.46
N LYS A 23 -8.58 27.23 -3.46
CA LYS A 23 -7.77 26.69 -2.36
C LYS A 23 -6.34 27.23 -2.36
N MET A 24 -5.72 27.36 -3.53
CA MET A 24 -4.34 27.85 -3.67
C MET A 24 -4.09 28.46 -5.06
N ARG A 25 -2.98 29.19 -5.23
CA ARG A 25 -2.46 29.61 -6.55
C ARG A 25 -1.31 28.70 -6.97
N VAL A 26 -1.25 28.38 -8.27
CA VAL A 26 -0.28 27.42 -8.81
C VAL A 26 1.18 27.85 -8.60
N TRP A 27 1.49 29.15 -8.69
CA TRP A 27 2.84 29.68 -8.46
C TRP A 27 3.29 29.64 -6.99
N PHE A 28 2.41 29.32 -6.05
CA PHE A 28 2.79 29.04 -4.66
C PHE A 28 3.05 27.56 -4.38
N LEU A 29 2.74 26.67 -5.33
CA LEU A 29 2.91 25.24 -5.13
C LEU A 29 4.34 24.83 -5.47
N LYS A 30 4.93 24.04 -4.58
CA LYS A 30 6.08 23.20 -4.91
C LYS A 30 5.57 22.00 -5.69
N GLU A 31 6.07 21.85 -6.92
CA GLU A 31 5.74 20.74 -7.80
C GLU A 31 6.75 19.60 -7.66
N THR A 32 6.24 18.40 -7.38
CA THR A 32 7.07 17.18 -7.28
C THR A 32 6.63 16.17 -8.32
N LYS A 33 7.53 15.79 -9.23
CA LYS A 33 7.29 14.71 -10.19
C LYS A 33 7.20 13.37 -9.46
N SER A 34 6.11 12.63 -9.62
CA SER A 34 5.90 11.33 -8.98
C SER A 34 5.00 10.44 -9.85
N ILE A 35 4.46 9.36 -9.27
CA ILE A 35 3.52 8.44 -9.93
C ILE A 35 2.23 8.30 -9.10
N CYS A 36 1.14 7.98 -9.77
CA CYS A 36 -0.12 7.61 -9.12
C CYS A 36 -0.10 6.15 -8.69
N THR A 37 -0.50 5.89 -7.45
CA THR A 37 -0.50 4.56 -6.82
C THR A 37 -1.89 3.94 -6.72
N SER A 38 -2.82 4.36 -7.59
CA SER A 38 -4.23 3.96 -7.53
C SER A 38 -4.56 2.70 -8.33
N CYS A 39 -3.78 2.38 -9.36
CA CYS A 39 -3.93 1.17 -10.17
C CYS A 39 -2.61 0.83 -10.89
N ALA A 40 -2.57 -0.34 -11.52
CA ALA A 40 -1.41 -0.88 -12.20
C ALA A 40 -0.93 -0.03 -13.38
N THR A 41 -1.71 0.93 -13.89
CA THR A 41 -1.25 1.82 -14.96
C THR A 41 -0.05 2.66 -14.54
N GLY A 42 0.02 3.07 -13.28
CA GLY A 42 1.16 3.83 -12.76
C GLY A 42 1.36 5.18 -13.45
N CYS A 43 0.28 5.90 -13.77
CA CYS A 43 0.34 7.18 -14.50
C CYS A 43 1.33 8.17 -13.86
N ASN A 44 2.12 8.84 -14.69
CA ASN A 44 3.04 9.88 -14.25
C ASN A 44 2.27 11.13 -13.80
N THR A 45 2.70 11.71 -12.68
CA THR A 45 2.02 12.86 -12.08
C THR A 45 2.97 13.94 -11.59
N ILE A 46 2.40 15.12 -11.37
CA ILE A 46 2.96 16.19 -10.56
C ILE A 46 2.07 16.35 -9.33
N ILE A 47 2.69 16.28 -8.15
CA ILE A 47 2.05 16.55 -6.86
C ILE A 47 2.34 18.01 -6.50
N GLY A 48 1.29 18.83 -6.43
CA GLY A 48 1.35 20.24 -6.06
C GLY A 48 1.13 20.41 -4.57
N THR A 49 2.15 20.91 -3.88
CA THR A 49 2.19 20.94 -2.41
C THR A 49 2.55 22.32 -1.87
N ARG A 50 2.09 22.65 -0.66
CA ARG A 50 2.55 23.81 0.10
C ARG A 50 2.40 23.53 1.58
N GLU A 51 3.43 23.85 2.38
CA GLU A 51 3.39 23.66 3.85
C GLU A 51 3.01 22.22 4.24
N ASP A 52 3.57 21.23 3.53
CA ASP A 52 3.26 19.79 3.66
C ASP A 52 1.80 19.38 3.42
N VAL A 53 0.99 20.26 2.84
CA VAL A 53 -0.36 19.95 2.39
C VAL A 53 -0.37 19.71 0.88
N ILE A 54 -1.03 18.62 0.46
CA ILE A 54 -1.25 18.30 -0.96
C ILE A 54 -2.52 19.03 -1.42
N TYR A 55 -2.38 19.95 -2.37
CA TYR A 55 -3.51 20.71 -2.88
C TYR A 55 -4.07 20.13 -4.18
N ARG A 56 -3.22 19.51 -5.00
CA ARG A 56 -3.63 18.90 -6.26
C ARG A 56 -2.63 17.84 -6.72
N GLN A 57 -3.14 16.90 -7.50
CA GLN A 57 -2.36 15.99 -8.32
C GLN A 57 -2.78 16.19 -9.78
N THR A 58 -1.82 16.37 -10.68
CA THR A 58 -2.07 16.54 -12.12
C THR A 58 -1.26 15.54 -12.93
N PRO A 59 -1.71 15.15 -14.14
CA PRO A 59 -0.94 14.28 -15.00
C PRO A 59 0.36 14.98 -15.42
N ARG A 60 1.36 14.15 -15.70
CA ARG A 60 2.61 14.57 -16.33
C ARG A 60 2.82 13.73 -17.58
N GLU A 61 3.33 14.39 -18.62
CA GLU A 61 3.58 13.77 -19.91
C GLU A 61 4.51 12.56 -19.83
N ASN A 62 4.05 11.43 -20.36
CA ASN A 62 4.83 10.23 -20.67
C ASN A 62 4.09 9.32 -21.64
N ASP A 63 4.48 9.35 -22.92
CA ASP A 63 3.86 8.57 -23.99
C ASP A 63 4.00 7.06 -23.84
N HIS A 64 4.92 6.60 -23.00
CA HIS A 64 5.03 5.17 -22.70
C HIS A 64 4.00 4.68 -21.67
N VAL A 65 3.28 5.58 -21.00
CA VAL A 65 2.36 5.26 -19.91
C VAL A 65 0.99 5.90 -20.12
N ASN A 66 0.90 7.22 -19.95
CA ASN A 66 -0.37 7.94 -19.86
C ASN A 66 -0.49 9.15 -20.79
N SER A 67 0.51 9.38 -21.66
CA SER A 67 0.67 10.62 -22.42
C SER A 67 0.44 11.81 -21.47
N CYS A 68 -0.51 12.70 -21.73
CA CYS A 68 -0.85 13.84 -20.87
C CYS A 68 -2.09 13.63 -19.98
N TRP A 69 -2.59 12.39 -19.85
CA TRP A 69 -3.89 12.10 -19.25
C TRP A 69 -3.82 11.37 -17.91
N MET A 70 -4.90 11.45 -17.13
CA MET A 70 -5.10 10.69 -15.89
C MET A 70 -6.59 10.53 -15.59
N CYS A 71 -7.00 9.39 -15.03
CA CYS A 71 -8.37 9.19 -14.56
C CYS A 71 -8.71 10.07 -13.35
N ASP A 72 -9.98 10.45 -13.21
CA ASP A 72 -10.44 11.29 -12.08
C ASP A 72 -10.25 10.57 -10.74
N TYR A 73 -10.43 9.25 -10.70
CA TYR A 73 -10.16 8.41 -9.52
C TYR A 73 -8.73 8.62 -9.01
N GLY A 74 -7.74 8.40 -9.88
CA GLY A 74 -6.33 8.56 -9.51
C GLY A 74 -5.99 10.00 -9.11
N ARG A 75 -6.62 10.98 -9.76
CA ARG A 75 -6.38 12.42 -9.52
C ARG A 75 -6.84 12.88 -8.14
N LEU A 76 -7.90 12.27 -7.60
CA LEU A 76 -8.50 12.67 -6.32
C LEU A 76 -8.15 11.71 -5.17
N ASN A 77 -7.49 10.59 -5.46
CA ASN A 77 -7.16 9.56 -4.46
C ASN A 77 -5.88 9.87 -3.65
N PHE A 78 -5.76 11.08 -3.12
CA PHE A 78 -4.70 11.48 -2.19
C PHE A 78 -5.22 11.99 -0.83
N TYR A 79 -6.54 12.23 -0.71
CA TYR A 79 -7.15 12.82 0.48
C TYR A 79 -6.97 11.99 1.76
N TYR A 80 -6.83 10.67 1.62
CA TYR A 80 -6.58 9.81 2.77
C TYR A 80 -5.26 10.13 3.49
N LEU A 81 -4.30 10.78 2.81
CA LEU A 81 -3.06 11.27 3.44
C LEU A 81 -3.31 12.42 4.41
N GLN A 82 -4.42 13.14 4.25
CA GLN A 82 -4.82 14.27 5.11
C GLN A 82 -5.97 13.90 6.05
N SER A 83 -6.23 12.59 6.23
CA SER A 83 -7.25 12.12 7.15
C SER A 83 -6.84 12.36 8.61
N ASP A 84 -7.80 12.63 9.49
CA ASP A 84 -7.56 12.65 10.93
C ASP A 84 -7.28 11.26 11.51
N GLN A 85 -7.52 10.19 10.74
CA GLN A 85 -7.24 8.81 11.13
C GLN A 85 -5.79 8.39 10.89
N ARG A 86 -4.90 9.32 10.54
CA ARG A 86 -3.47 9.03 10.33
C ARG A 86 -2.82 8.52 11.60
N LEU A 87 -2.06 7.43 11.46
CA LEU A 87 -1.22 6.94 12.55
C LEU A 87 0.00 7.85 12.66
N LEU A 88 0.18 8.47 13.83
CA LEU A 88 1.21 9.49 14.06
C LEU A 88 2.41 8.95 14.82
N GLU A 89 2.23 7.98 15.71
CA GLU A 89 3.28 7.49 16.61
C GLU A 89 3.21 5.96 16.70
N PRO A 90 4.35 5.28 16.90
CA PRO A 90 4.33 3.84 17.13
C PRO A 90 3.66 3.54 18.46
N GLN A 91 2.94 2.42 18.50
CA GLN A 91 2.16 2.02 19.66
C GLN A 91 2.42 0.56 19.99
N ILE A 92 2.45 0.23 21.28
CA ILE A 92 2.54 -1.14 21.77
C ILE A 92 1.33 -1.45 22.64
N ARG A 93 0.88 -2.71 22.63
CA ARG A 93 -0.20 -3.16 23.49
C ARG A 93 0.33 -3.42 24.90
N SER A 94 -0.20 -2.71 25.87
CA SER A 94 0.03 -2.90 27.30
C SER A 94 -1.32 -2.91 28.03
N GLU A 95 -1.52 -3.87 28.94
CA GLU A 95 -2.75 -4.00 29.75
C GLU A 95 -4.06 -3.93 28.92
N GLY A 96 -4.04 -4.51 27.72
CA GLY A 96 -5.20 -4.57 26.82
C GLY A 96 -5.45 -3.30 25.99
N LYS A 97 -4.63 -2.25 26.12
CA LYS A 97 -4.75 -0.99 25.34
C LYS A 97 -3.48 -0.71 24.55
N LEU A 98 -3.63 0.00 23.43
CA LEU A 98 -2.49 0.54 22.68
C LEU A 98 -1.99 1.81 23.37
N VAL A 99 -0.70 1.86 23.64
CA VAL A 99 -0.03 3.00 24.27
C VAL A 99 1.07 3.51 23.33
N PRO A 100 1.13 4.82 23.04
CA PRO A 100 2.23 5.41 22.27
C PRO A 100 3.59 5.13 22.91
N THR A 101 4.61 4.92 22.08
CA THR A 101 5.97 4.64 22.51
C THR A 101 7.00 5.25 21.55
N ASP A 102 8.29 5.07 21.83
CA ASP A 102 9.37 5.43 20.93
C ASP A 102 9.66 4.29 19.92
N TRP A 103 10.31 4.66 18.81
CA TRP A 103 10.63 3.73 17.73
C TRP A 103 11.56 2.58 18.14
N PRO A 104 12.69 2.80 18.84
CA PRO A 104 13.52 1.72 19.36
C PRO A 104 12.73 0.68 20.17
N SER A 105 11.88 1.14 21.09
CA SER A 105 11.03 0.28 21.92
C SER A 105 10.03 -0.51 21.08
N ALA A 106 9.33 0.13 20.13
CA ALA A 106 8.36 -0.53 19.26
C ALA A 106 8.98 -1.60 18.35
N ILE A 107 10.14 -1.30 17.73
CA ILE A 107 10.86 -2.24 16.87
C ILE A 107 11.41 -3.41 17.70
N ALA A 108 11.99 -3.14 18.86
CA ALA A 108 12.50 -4.18 19.76
C ALA A 108 11.37 -5.13 20.21
N GLN A 109 10.20 -4.57 20.54
CA GLN A 109 9.03 -5.35 20.89
C GLN A 109 8.59 -6.24 19.70
N ALA A 110 8.36 -5.65 18.53
CA ALA A 110 7.91 -6.38 17.35
C ALA A 110 8.88 -7.52 16.99
N ALA A 111 10.19 -7.26 17.03
CA ALA A 111 11.20 -8.27 16.78
C ALA A 111 11.21 -9.37 17.85
N LEU A 112 11.06 -9.00 19.14
CA LEU A 112 10.97 -9.97 20.23
C LEU A 112 9.76 -10.90 20.04
N GLN A 113 8.61 -10.35 19.66
CA GLN A 113 7.41 -11.15 19.38
C GLN A 113 7.61 -12.10 18.21
N LEU A 114 8.19 -11.62 17.10
CA LEU A 114 8.43 -12.46 15.93
C LEU A 114 9.44 -13.58 16.20
N LYS A 115 10.49 -13.32 17.02
CA LYS A 115 11.49 -14.33 17.39
C LYS A 115 10.97 -15.46 18.27
N GLN A 116 9.80 -15.31 18.90
CA GLN A 116 9.21 -16.36 19.73
C GLN A 116 8.62 -17.51 18.91
N PHE A 117 8.41 -17.30 17.60
CA PHE A 117 7.76 -18.25 16.71
C PHE A 117 8.71 -18.76 15.65
N SER A 118 8.47 -19.99 15.20
CA SER A 118 9.17 -20.55 14.05
C SER A 118 8.57 -20.02 12.74
N GLY A 119 9.34 -20.02 11.66
CA GLY A 119 8.90 -19.51 10.35
C GLY A 119 7.53 -20.01 9.85
N PRO A 120 7.19 -21.31 9.97
CA PRO A 120 5.87 -21.82 9.59
C PRO A 120 4.70 -21.31 10.45
N GLU A 121 4.96 -20.72 11.62
CA GLU A 121 3.98 -20.13 12.53
C GLU A 121 3.79 -18.62 12.33
N ILE A 122 4.56 -18.01 11.42
CA ILE A 122 4.51 -16.60 11.10
C ILE A 122 3.86 -16.42 9.73
N GLY A 123 2.93 -15.48 9.62
CA GLY A 123 2.33 -15.02 8.37
C GLY A 123 2.70 -13.57 8.08
N ILE A 124 2.92 -13.25 6.80
CA ILE A 124 3.16 -11.89 6.31
C ILE A 124 2.14 -11.61 5.20
N ILE A 125 1.32 -10.58 5.40
CA ILE A 125 0.42 -10.05 4.37
C ILE A 125 0.98 -8.70 3.92
N ALA A 126 1.55 -8.69 2.73
CA ALA A 126 2.10 -7.50 2.10
C ALA A 126 1.06 -6.81 1.18
N SER A 127 1.44 -5.67 0.61
CA SER A 127 0.57 -4.88 -0.26
C SER A 127 1.16 -4.71 -1.66
N GLY A 128 0.31 -4.79 -2.69
CA GLY A 128 0.66 -4.36 -4.04
C GLY A 128 0.85 -2.83 -4.18
N ARG A 129 0.66 -2.06 -3.10
CA ARG A 129 0.97 -0.61 -3.01
C ARG A 129 2.35 -0.31 -2.40
N MET A 130 3.11 -1.34 -2.03
CA MET A 130 4.47 -1.16 -1.54
C MET A 130 5.44 -0.89 -2.67
N THR A 131 6.50 -0.16 -2.37
CA THR A 131 7.62 0.03 -3.31
C THR A 131 8.45 -1.25 -3.44
N ASN A 132 9.27 -1.34 -4.48
CA ASN A 132 10.16 -2.49 -4.70
C ASN A 132 11.16 -2.64 -3.55
N GLU A 133 11.63 -1.54 -2.98
CA GLU A 133 12.53 -1.49 -1.82
C GLU A 133 11.88 -2.13 -0.58
N GLU A 134 10.62 -1.78 -0.34
CA GLU A 134 9.81 -2.34 0.75
C GLU A 134 9.51 -3.82 0.54
N LEU A 135 9.14 -4.21 -0.68
CA LEU A 135 8.89 -5.61 -1.03
C LEU A 135 10.16 -6.45 -0.88
N TRP A 136 11.32 -5.90 -1.25
CA TRP A 136 12.60 -6.60 -1.11
C TRP A 136 12.97 -6.80 0.35
N LEU A 137 12.87 -5.75 1.18
CA LEU A 137 13.10 -5.89 2.62
C LEU A 137 12.12 -6.86 3.27
N THR A 138 10.87 -6.89 2.81
CA THR A 138 9.87 -7.88 3.24
C THR A 138 10.28 -9.30 2.87
N SER A 139 10.79 -9.52 1.65
CA SER A 139 11.34 -10.81 1.21
C SER A 139 12.54 -11.23 2.07
N GLN A 140 13.42 -10.29 2.42
CA GLN A 140 14.56 -10.57 3.30
C GLN A 140 14.13 -10.87 4.75
N LEU A 141 13.14 -10.15 5.27
CA LEU A 141 12.54 -10.44 6.58
C LEU A 141 11.91 -11.83 6.61
N ALA A 142 11.13 -12.18 5.59
CA ALA A 142 10.54 -13.50 5.43
C ALA A 142 11.61 -14.60 5.41
N LYS A 143 12.68 -14.43 4.63
CA LYS A 143 13.81 -15.38 4.59
C LYS A 143 14.52 -15.50 5.93
N SER A 144 14.78 -14.38 6.60
CA SER A 144 15.47 -14.36 7.90
C SER A 144 14.69 -15.09 8.99
N LEU A 145 13.36 -15.02 8.95
CA LEU A 145 12.47 -15.69 9.89
C LEU A 145 12.01 -17.08 9.43
N GLY A 146 12.35 -17.49 8.20
CA GLY A 146 11.89 -18.77 7.62
C GLY A 146 10.41 -18.82 7.26
N VAL A 147 9.78 -17.67 7.01
CA VAL A 147 8.35 -17.53 6.73
C VAL A 147 7.99 -18.16 5.39
N GLN A 148 6.96 -19.02 5.41
CA GLN A 148 6.40 -19.63 4.19
C GLN A 148 5.06 -19.02 3.79
N TRP A 149 4.37 -18.42 4.77
CA TRP A 149 3.07 -17.77 4.61
C TRP A 149 3.25 -16.31 4.23
N ILE A 150 3.52 -16.05 2.94
CA ILE A 150 3.61 -14.70 2.40
C ILE A 150 2.73 -14.55 1.17
N ASP A 151 1.95 -13.48 1.13
CA ASP A 151 1.13 -13.11 -0.02
C ASP A 151 0.85 -11.60 -0.02
N ILE A 152 0.32 -11.10 -1.14
CA ILE A 152 -0.21 -9.74 -1.27
C ILE A 152 -1.73 -9.76 -1.46
N VAL A 153 -2.37 -8.64 -1.12
CA VAL A 153 -3.82 -8.50 -1.27
C VAL A 153 -4.21 -8.21 -2.72
N PRO A 154 -5.05 -9.05 -3.37
CA PRO A 154 -5.56 -8.75 -4.69
C PRO A 154 -6.58 -7.62 -4.60
N ARG A 155 -6.50 -6.68 -5.52
CA ARG A 155 -7.48 -5.59 -5.63
C ARG A 155 -7.90 -5.49 -7.08
N ARG A 156 -9.06 -6.06 -7.39
CA ARG A 156 -9.67 -5.98 -8.71
C ARG A 156 -10.95 -5.18 -8.64
N GLU A 157 -11.07 -4.21 -9.53
CA GLU A 157 -12.27 -3.42 -9.74
C GLU A 157 -12.47 -3.23 -11.25
N PRO A 158 -13.68 -2.84 -11.71
CA PRO A 158 -13.89 -2.52 -13.12
C PRO A 158 -12.87 -1.49 -13.64
N GLY A 159 -12.21 -1.87 -14.73
CA GLY A 159 -11.28 -1.02 -15.48
C GLY A 159 -11.94 -0.36 -16.68
N ASP A 160 -11.12 0.26 -17.52
CA ASP A 160 -11.48 0.73 -18.85
C ASP A 160 -10.35 0.47 -19.87
N ASP A 161 -10.68 0.64 -21.15
CA ASP A 161 -9.74 0.46 -22.26
C ASP A 161 -8.81 1.66 -22.48
N ILE A 162 -8.72 2.60 -21.51
CA ILE A 162 -7.99 3.87 -21.64
C ILE A 162 -6.79 3.91 -20.69
N LEU A 163 -7.02 4.11 -19.40
CA LEU A 163 -5.97 4.26 -18.37
C LEU A 163 -6.34 3.65 -17.03
N LEU A 164 -7.60 3.28 -16.78
CA LEU A 164 -8.02 2.74 -15.50
C LEU A 164 -7.86 1.21 -15.52
N SER A 165 -6.70 0.71 -15.09
CA SER A 165 -6.47 -0.73 -15.02
C SER A 165 -7.41 -1.44 -14.03
N GLU A 166 -7.90 -2.62 -14.38
CA GLU A 166 -8.67 -3.50 -13.48
C GLU A 166 -7.90 -3.86 -12.21
N ASP A 167 -6.57 -4.01 -12.33
CA ASP A 167 -5.69 -4.20 -11.19
C ASP A 167 -5.47 -2.86 -10.47
N ARG A 168 -6.02 -2.76 -9.26
CA ARG A 168 -5.92 -1.60 -8.37
C ARG A 168 -4.64 -1.58 -7.52
N ASN A 169 -3.74 -2.52 -7.76
CA ASN A 169 -2.40 -2.51 -7.19
C ASN A 169 -1.41 -1.89 -8.19
N PRO A 170 -0.72 -0.79 -7.83
CA PRO A 170 0.23 -0.13 -8.71
C PRO A 170 1.51 -0.92 -8.94
N ASN A 171 1.82 -1.92 -8.11
CA ASN A 171 3.08 -2.64 -8.12
C ASN A 171 2.93 -4.17 -8.00
N THR A 172 1.87 -4.75 -8.58
CA THR A 172 1.69 -6.21 -8.63
C THR A 172 2.87 -6.92 -9.28
N ASN A 173 3.39 -6.36 -10.38
CA ASN A 173 4.55 -6.94 -11.08
C ASN A 173 5.83 -6.89 -10.22
N GLY A 174 6.04 -5.80 -9.47
CA GLY A 174 7.15 -5.72 -8.51
C GLY A 174 7.02 -6.74 -7.38
N ALA A 175 5.81 -6.90 -6.83
CA ALA A 175 5.55 -7.89 -5.79
C ALA A 175 5.78 -9.33 -6.30
N ARG A 176 5.26 -9.67 -7.48
CA ARG A 176 5.44 -10.98 -8.10
C ARG A 176 6.94 -11.29 -8.29
N LEU A 177 7.67 -10.33 -8.86
CA LEU A 177 9.08 -10.48 -9.17
C LEU A 177 9.96 -10.62 -7.91
N ILE A 178 9.72 -9.79 -6.89
CA ILE A 178 10.61 -9.67 -5.71
C ILE A 178 10.26 -10.67 -4.61
N LEU A 179 8.97 -10.95 -4.40
CA LEU A 179 8.54 -11.97 -3.44
C LEU A 179 8.67 -13.40 -4.01
N GLY A 180 8.94 -13.53 -5.31
CA GLY A 180 9.07 -14.82 -5.98
C GLY A 180 7.77 -15.62 -6.03
N SER A 181 6.62 -14.94 -5.93
CA SER A 181 5.32 -15.60 -6.06
C SER A 181 5.07 -15.91 -7.53
N THR A 182 5.07 -17.18 -7.91
CA THR A 182 4.54 -17.62 -9.21
C THR A 182 3.02 -17.63 -9.23
N SER A 183 2.40 -17.49 -8.06
CA SER A 183 0.95 -17.48 -7.87
C SER A 183 0.39 -16.07 -8.01
N GLU A 184 -0.86 -15.99 -8.46
CA GLU A 184 -1.61 -14.73 -8.50
C GLU A 184 -1.69 -14.08 -7.10
N PRO A 185 -1.73 -12.74 -7.03
CA PRO A 185 -2.05 -12.01 -5.81
C PRO A 185 -3.24 -12.64 -5.07
N GLY A 186 -3.03 -13.02 -3.81
CA GLY A 186 -4.10 -13.56 -2.97
C GLY A 186 -4.30 -15.07 -3.02
N ALA A 187 -3.52 -15.80 -3.83
CA ALA A 187 -3.64 -17.26 -3.95
C ALA A 187 -3.48 -18.01 -2.63
N LYS A 188 -2.68 -17.46 -1.69
CA LYS A 188 -2.43 -18.04 -0.36
C LYS A 188 -3.22 -17.36 0.75
N LEU A 189 -3.93 -16.25 0.52
CA LEU A 189 -4.62 -15.52 1.59
C LEU A 189 -5.66 -16.36 2.32
N MET A 190 -6.45 -17.16 1.60
CA MET A 190 -7.42 -18.06 2.22
C MET A 190 -6.73 -19.13 3.08
N ALA A 191 -5.61 -19.68 2.58
CA ALA A 191 -4.81 -20.64 3.34
C ALA A 191 -4.17 -20.00 4.58
N ILE A 192 -3.72 -18.75 4.49
CA ILE A 192 -3.22 -17.98 5.65
C ILE A 192 -4.34 -17.75 6.65
N ALA A 193 -5.54 -17.36 6.19
CA ALA A 193 -6.69 -17.15 7.07
C ALA A 193 -7.10 -18.45 7.78
N ASP A 194 -7.08 -19.59 7.09
CA ASP A 194 -7.39 -20.89 7.68
C ASP A 194 -6.28 -21.37 8.61
N ALA A 195 -5.01 -21.07 8.32
CA ALA A 195 -3.87 -21.34 9.20
C ALA A 195 -3.91 -20.48 10.47
N VAL A 196 -4.41 -19.24 10.39
CA VAL A 196 -4.69 -18.40 11.57
C VAL A 196 -5.83 -19.00 12.39
N LYS A 197 -6.91 -19.45 11.75
CA LYS A 197 -8.04 -20.11 12.43
C LYS A 197 -7.66 -21.40 13.13
N SER A 198 -6.80 -22.21 12.51
CA SER A 198 -6.35 -23.49 13.05
C SER A 198 -5.28 -23.35 14.15
N GLY A 199 -4.75 -22.13 14.35
CA GLY A 199 -3.65 -21.87 15.28
C GLY A 199 -2.28 -22.30 14.77
N GLN A 200 -2.17 -22.68 13.49
CA GLN A 200 -0.89 -22.94 12.84
C GLN A 200 -0.08 -21.64 12.72
N VAL A 201 -0.73 -20.54 12.30
CA VAL A 201 -0.14 -19.20 12.31
C VAL A 201 -0.51 -18.50 13.62
N LYS A 202 0.52 -18.15 14.40
CA LYS A 202 0.41 -17.50 15.71
C LYS A 202 0.93 -16.06 15.70
N ALA A 203 1.79 -15.74 14.73
CA ALA A 203 2.29 -14.39 14.50
C ALA A 203 1.85 -13.90 13.12
N LEU A 204 1.26 -12.70 13.05
CA LEU A 204 0.85 -12.11 11.79
C LEU A 204 1.44 -10.70 11.65
N VAL A 205 2.08 -10.44 10.51
CA VAL A 205 2.56 -9.12 10.11
C VAL A 205 1.73 -8.64 8.93
N ILE A 206 1.13 -7.46 9.05
CA ILE A 206 0.34 -6.85 7.97
C ILE A 206 0.95 -5.52 7.58
N LEU A 207 1.27 -5.39 6.29
CA LEU A 207 1.96 -4.24 5.71
C LEU A 207 1.02 -3.50 4.77
N LYS A 208 0.58 -2.31 5.18
CA LYS A 208 -0.30 -1.37 4.44
C LYS A 208 -1.66 -1.90 4.01
N GLU A 209 -2.16 -2.95 4.65
CA GLU A 209 -3.44 -3.55 4.29
C GLU A 209 -4.46 -3.49 5.42
N ASN A 210 -5.73 -3.55 5.02
CA ASN A 210 -6.85 -3.67 5.93
C ASN A 210 -7.36 -5.12 5.89
N THR A 211 -7.47 -5.74 7.06
CA THR A 211 -7.87 -7.15 7.22
C THR A 211 -9.32 -7.43 6.91
N MET A 212 -10.19 -6.42 6.89
CA MET A 212 -11.63 -6.60 6.73
C MET A 212 -12.02 -7.34 5.44
N HIS A 213 -11.16 -7.33 4.43
CA HIS A 213 -11.35 -8.04 3.16
C HIS A 213 -10.57 -9.34 3.03
N LEU A 214 -9.76 -9.71 4.04
CA LEU A 214 -8.86 -10.87 4.01
C LEU A 214 -9.48 -12.16 4.53
N GLY A 215 -10.75 -12.14 4.93
CA GLY A 215 -11.43 -13.31 5.47
C GLY A 215 -11.00 -13.69 6.90
N ILE A 216 -10.21 -12.83 7.56
CA ILE A 216 -9.82 -12.98 8.98
C ILE A 216 -10.69 -12.01 9.81
N PRO A 217 -11.63 -12.52 10.62
CA PRO A 217 -12.44 -11.68 11.51
C PRO A 217 -11.58 -11.00 12.58
N VAL A 218 -11.99 -9.80 13.00
CA VAL A 218 -11.26 -8.95 13.96
C VAL A 218 -11.05 -9.66 15.30
N GLU A 219 -11.99 -10.51 15.69
CA GLU A 219 -11.95 -11.29 16.92
C GLU A 219 -10.80 -12.31 16.92
N GLN A 220 -10.45 -12.87 15.76
CA GLN A 220 -9.32 -13.80 15.64
C GLN A 220 -7.99 -13.06 15.67
N LEU A 221 -7.93 -11.86 15.07
CA LEU A 221 -6.74 -11.02 15.14
C LEU A 221 -6.41 -10.63 16.59
N ALA A 222 -7.42 -10.41 17.42
CA ALA A 222 -7.25 -10.09 18.84
C ALA A 222 -6.70 -11.28 19.67
N GLN A 223 -6.82 -12.51 19.17
CA GLN A 223 -6.34 -13.72 19.85
C GLN A 223 -4.91 -14.08 19.47
N LEU A 224 -4.35 -13.48 18.42
CA LEU A 224 -2.98 -13.74 17.99
C LEU A 224 -1.98 -13.29 19.06
N PRO A 225 -1.08 -14.19 19.51
CA PRO A 225 0.01 -13.82 20.41
C PRO A 225 0.89 -12.67 19.91
N ALA A 226 1.10 -12.59 18.59
CA ALA A 226 1.84 -11.53 17.94
C ALA A 226 1.07 -11.03 16.71
N PHE A 227 0.68 -9.75 16.72
CA PHE A 227 0.02 -9.11 15.59
C PHE A 227 0.62 -7.74 15.33
N ILE A 228 1.52 -7.65 14.36
CA ILE A 228 2.24 -6.44 14.01
C ILE A 228 1.56 -5.78 12.80
N MET A 229 1.19 -4.52 12.93
CA MET A 229 0.64 -3.73 11.83
C MET A 229 1.55 -2.57 11.46
N VAL A 230 1.97 -2.53 10.19
CA VAL A 230 2.61 -1.37 9.58
C VAL A 230 1.58 -0.70 8.68
N ASN A 231 1.07 0.48 9.04
CA ASN A 231 -0.04 1.09 8.31
C ASN A 231 -0.02 2.62 8.31
N ILE A 232 -0.76 3.22 7.37
CA ILE A 232 -0.87 4.68 7.21
C ILE A 232 -2.03 5.24 8.05
N LEU A 233 -3.14 4.50 8.09
CA LEU A 233 -4.39 4.88 8.75
C LEU A 233 -4.76 3.87 9.83
N SER A 234 -5.39 4.36 10.89
CA SER A 234 -6.05 3.49 11.86
C SER A 234 -7.28 2.82 11.25
N ASN A 235 -7.53 1.58 11.66
CA ASN A 235 -8.71 0.79 11.29
C ASN A 235 -9.02 -0.22 12.41
N GLU A 236 -10.13 -0.97 12.27
CA GLU A 236 -10.59 -1.93 13.28
C GLU A 236 -9.54 -3.01 13.62
N ALA A 237 -8.70 -3.38 12.65
CA ALA A 237 -7.60 -4.33 12.84
C ALA A 237 -6.45 -3.73 13.64
N THR A 238 -6.13 -2.47 13.38
CA THR A 238 -5.04 -1.75 14.05
C THR A 238 -5.29 -1.71 15.55
N GLU A 239 -6.55 -1.54 15.97
CA GLU A 239 -6.95 -1.58 17.37
C GLU A 239 -6.74 -2.93 18.08
N LYS A 240 -6.50 -4.02 17.34
CA LYS A 240 -6.21 -5.36 17.87
C LYS A 240 -4.72 -5.72 17.80
N ALA A 241 -3.91 -4.94 17.10
CA ALA A 241 -2.49 -5.18 16.98
C ALA A 241 -1.78 -5.20 18.34
N THR A 242 -0.74 -6.03 18.46
CA THR A 242 0.19 -5.99 19.58
C THR A 242 1.22 -4.89 19.41
N VAL A 243 1.58 -4.57 18.17
CA VAL A 243 2.44 -3.43 17.80
C VAL A 243 1.88 -2.74 16.56
N VAL A 244 1.79 -1.41 16.61
CA VAL A 244 1.42 -0.56 15.47
C VAL A 244 2.61 0.33 15.11
N LEU A 245 2.99 0.31 13.83
CA LEU A 245 4.11 1.06 13.28
C LEU A 245 3.58 2.02 12.20
N PRO A 246 3.56 3.34 12.45
CA PRO A 246 3.01 4.32 11.51
C PRO A 246 3.92 4.49 10.29
N ALA A 247 3.32 4.31 9.11
CA ALA A 247 4.02 4.32 7.83
C ALA A 247 3.62 5.49 6.93
N CYS A 248 4.48 5.75 5.94
CA CYS A 248 4.29 6.80 4.95
C CYS A 248 3.31 6.40 3.83
N GLY A 249 2.51 7.36 3.39
CA GLY A 249 1.77 7.26 2.13
C GLY A 249 2.62 7.52 0.90
N PHE A 250 2.04 7.35 -0.30
CA PHE A 250 2.81 7.44 -1.55
C PHE A 250 3.49 8.80 -1.77
N ALA A 251 2.86 9.90 -1.33
CA ALA A 251 3.40 11.25 -1.48
C ALA A 251 4.41 11.63 -0.38
N GLU A 252 4.61 10.76 0.62
CA GLU A 252 5.45 11.02 1.80
C GLU A 252 6.78 10.27 1.76
N LYS A 253 7.00 9.46 0.73
CA LYS A 253 8.18 8.60 0.60
C LYS A 253 8.77 8.57 -0.79
N ARG A 254 9.95 7.97 -0.90
CA ARG A 254 10.65 7.72 -2.16
C ARG A 254 10.75 6.21 -2.39
N GLY A 255 10.83 5.80 -3.64
CA GLY A 255 11.09 4.41 -4.00
C GLY A 255 10.83 4.16 -5.47
N SER A 256 10.68 2.89 -5.83
CA SER A 256 10.37 2.48 -7.20
C SER A 256 9.21 1.49 -7.25
N MET A 257 8.48 1.50 -8.37
CA MET A 257 7.38 0.56 -8.64
C MET A 257 7.44 0.12 -10.10
N ILE A 258 7.02 -1.12 -10.38
CA ILE A 258 6.86 -1.67 -11.72
C ILE A 258 5.37 -1.69 -12.05
N ASN A 259 4.98 -0.91 -13.05
CA ASN A 259 3.60 -0.85 -13.50
C ASN A 259 3.17 -2.13 -14.24
N GLY A 260 1.88 -2.23 -14.56
CA GLY A 260 1.26 -3.36 -15.25
C GLY A 260 1.81 -3.66 -16.64
N ARG A 261 2.53 -2.70 -17.26
CA ARG A 261 3.21 -2.85 -18.56
C ARG A 261 4.72 -3.11 -18.41
N GLY A 262 5.18 -3.49 -17.23
CA GLY A 262 6.59 -3.85 -16.99
C GLY A 262 7.56 -2.67 -16.96
N ARG A 263 7.05 -1.44 -16.78
CA ARG A 263 7.89 -0.23 -16.70
C ARG A 263 8.16 0.14 -15.25
N LEU A 264 9.45 0.18 -14.90
CA LEU A 264 9.98 0.67 -13.63
C LEU A 264 9.92 2.19 -13.59
N GLN A 265 9.24 2.75 -12.59
CA GLN A 265 9.07 4.19 -12.40
C GLN A 265 9.46 4.60 -10.98
N ARG A 266 9.87 5.87 -10.82
CA ARG A 266 10.31 6.43 -9.55
C ARG A 266 9.17 7.18 -8.86
N LEU A 267 8.91 6.81 -7.61
CA LEU A 267 8.05 7.53 -6.67
C LEU A 267 8.91 8.54 -5.90
N ASN A 268 8.50 9.80 -5.84
CA ASN A 268 9.19 10.83 -5.08
C ASN A 268 8.30 11.46 -4.01
N ARG A 269 8.94 11.84 -2.90
CA ARG A 269 8.32 12.50 -1.75
C ARG A 269 7.96 13.95 -2.08
N GLY A 270 6.67 14.27 -2.02
CA GLY A 270 6.14 15.62 -2.17
C GLY A 270 5.98 16.35 -0.84
N VAL A 271 5.56 15.65 0.23
CA VAL A 271 5.32 16.20 1.57
C VAL A 271 6.06 15.41 2.64
N ARG A 272 6.28 16.00 3.81
CA ARG A 272 6.79 15.28 4.99
C ARG A 272 5.68 14.39 5.59
N PRO A 273 6.03 13.21 6.15
CA PRO A 273 5.07 12.42 6.89
C PRO A 273 4.62 13.13 8.18
N PRO A 274 3.38 12.90 8.66
CA PRO A 274 2.87 13.52 9.87
C PRO A 274 3.41 12.82 11.14
N GLY A 275 3.54 13.61 12.20
CA GLY A 275 4.00 13.11 13.50
C GLY A 275 5.37 12.44 13.41
N ASN A 276 5.46 11.24 13.97
CA ASN A 276 6.63 10.38 14.00
C ASN A 276 6.54 9.23 12.99
N ALA A 277 5.64 9.27 11.99
CA ALA A 277 5.57 8.24 10.95
C ALA A 277 6.89 8.17 10.14
N ARG A 278 7.31 6.95 9.81
CA ARG A 278 8.58 6.69 9.11
C ARG A 278 8.37 6.11 7.72
N ASP A 279 9.40 6.21 6.89
CA ASP A 279 9.40 5.55 5.60
C ASP A 279 9.39 4.04 5.80
N ASP A 280 8.61 3.33 4.98
CA ASP A 280 8.36 1.90 5.17
C ASP A 280 9.64 1.06 5.09
N TRP A 281 10.58 1.45 4.22
CA TRP A 281 11.85 0.76 4.09
C TRP A 281 12.71 0.92 5.35
N GLU A 282 12.61 2.04 6.08
CA GLU A 282 13.33 2.23 7.34
C GLU A 282 12.75 1.33 8.42
N ILE A 283 11.41 1.25 8.50
CA ILE A 283 10.69 0.36 9.43
C ILE A 283 11.09 -1.10 9.18
N LEU A 284 11.05 -1.54 7.92
CA LEU A 284 11.36 -2.91 7.53
C LEU A 284 12.85 -3.23 7.72
N ARG A 285 13.75 -2.30 7.43
CA ARG A 285 15.19 -2.45 7.71
C ARG A 285 15.43 -2.62 9.21
N ASP A 286 14.88 -1.73 10.04
CA ASP A 286 15.11 -1.75 11.48
C ASP A 286 14.54 -3.04 12.09
N LEU A 287 13.38 -3.49 11.61
CA LEU A 287 12.80 -4.77 12.01
C LEU A 287 13.66 -5.96 11.56
N LEU A 288 14.16 -5.96 10.32
CA LEU A 288 15.07 -6.98 9.78
C LEU A 288 16.34 -7.09 10.64
N GLN A 289 16.96 -5.96 10.97
CA GLN A 289 18.15 -5.91 11.84
C GLN A 289 17.83 -6.41 13.25
N ALA A 290 16.70 -5.99 13.82
CA ALA A 290 16.29 -6.41 15.15
C ALA A 290 15.98 -7.93 15.21
N VAL A 291 15.49 -8.54 14.13
CA VAL A 291 15.34 -10.01 14.05
C VAL A 291 16.66 -10.76 13.86
N GLY A 292 17.76 -10.05 13.64
CA GLY A 292 19.10 -10.62 13.45
C GLY A 292 19.47 -10.88 11.98
N GLY A 293 18.71 -10.31 11.04
CA GLY A 293 18.97 -10.42 9.61
C GLY A 293 19.45 -9.11 8.97
N GLY A 294 19.95 -9.21 7.74
CA GLY A 294 20.26 -8.05 6.89
C GLY A 294 21.57 -7.33 7.21
N ASP A 295 22.06 -6.57 6.23
CA ASP A 295 23.23 -5.71 6.37
C ASP A 295 22.85 -4.35 6.98
N SER A 296 23.87 -3.55 7.32
CA SER A 296 23.70 -2.13 7.64
C SER A 296 23.36 -1.32 6.38
N LEU A 297 22.07 -1.24 6.04
CA LEU A 297 21.56 -0.41 4.93
C LEU A 297 21.28 1.01 5.43
N LEU A 298 22.10 1.97 5.04
CA LEU A 298 22.02 3.34 5.55
C LEU A 298 21.07 4.23 4.75
N SER A 299 20.83 3.89 3.49
CA SER A 299 19.99 4.65 2.57
C SER A 299 19.11 3.78 1.69
N ILE A 300 18.05 4.36 1.15
CA ILE A 300 17.20 3.71 0.15
C ILE A 300 17.98 3.34 -1.13
N ASP A 301 19.00 4.13 -1.49
CA ASP A 301 19.88 3.85 -2.61
C ASP A 301 20.74 2.58 -2.36
N ASP A 302 21.06 2.26 -1.11
CA ASP A 302 21.69 0.98 -0.73
C ASP A 302 20.74 -0.20 -0.91
N VAL A 303 19.47 -0.02 -0.49
CA VAL A 303 18.41 -1.04 -0.70
C VAL A 303 18.25 -1.32 -2.19
N PHE A 304 18.15 -0.28 -3.02
CA PHE A 304 18.03 -0.44 -4.46
C PHE A 304 19.26 -1.12 -5.07
N ARG A 305 20.46 -0.79 -4.60
CA ARG A 305 21.68 -1.46 -5.05
C ARG A 305 21.61 -2.97 -4.77
N ARG A 306 21.17 -3.37 -3.58
CA ARG A 306 20.95 -4.78 -3.25
C ARG A 306 19.91 -5.43 -4.15
N ILE A 307 18.84 -4.72 -4.50
CA ILE A 307 17.86 -5.21 -5.48
C ILE A 307 18.53 -5.43 -6.85
N SER A 308 19.31 -4.46 -7.34
CA SER A 308 20.03 -4.57 -8.61
C SER A 308 21.04 -5.73 -8.65
N GLU A 309 21.64 -6.05 -7.51
CA GLU A 309 22.58 -7.17 -7.36
C GLU A 309 21.87 -8.53 -7.29
N THR A 310 20.63 -8.58 -6.79
CA THR A 310 19.94 -9.85 -6.47
C THR A 310 18.78 -10.19 -7.40
N VAL A 311 18.23 -9.20 -8.12
CA VAL A 311 17.10 -9.37 -9.05
C VAL A 311 17.57 -9.04 -10.47
N PRO A 312 17.71 -10.03 -11.36
CA PRO A 312 18.33 -9.86 -12.69
C PRO A 312 17.74 -8.72 -13.54
N GLN A 313 16.43 -8.50 -13.45
CA GLN A 313 15.70 -7.47 -14.20
C GLN A 313 16.07 -6.04 -13.78
N PHE A 314 16.67 -5.87 -12.59
CA PHE A 314 17.18 -4.59 -12.10
C PHE A 314 18.67 -4.40 -12.37
N ALA A 315 19.35 -5.36 -13.00
CA ALA A 315 20.80 -5.35 -13.16
C ALA A 315 21.31 -4.07 -13.84
N GLY A 316 22.32 -3.44 -13.22
CA GLY A 316 22.96 -2.22 -13.75
C GLY A 316 22.19 -0.92 -13.55
N LEU A 317 20.98 -0.97 -12.98
CA LEU A 317 20.17 0.20 -12.65
C LEU A 317 20.52 0.77 -11.27
N THR A 318 20.20 2.04 -11.08
CA THR A 318 20.16 2.70 -9.77
C THR A 318 18.89 3.56 -9.71
N LEU A 319 18.43 3.96 -8.52
CA LEU A 319 17.28 4.88 -8.39
C LEU A 319 17.47 6.20 -9.18
N SER A 320 18.71 6.65 -9.32
CA SER A 320 19.04 7.84 -10.13
C SER A 320 18.94 7.59 -11.64
N LYS A 321 19.24 6.36 -12.09
CA LYS A 321 19.12 5.95 -13.50
C LYS A 321 17.67 5.70 -13.94
N ILE A 322 16.73 5.55 -13.00
CA ILE A 322 15.30 5.60 -13.31
C ILE A 322 14.94 7.05 -13.65
N GLY A 323 15.03 7.39 -14.93
CA GLY A 323 14.70 8.73 -15.44
C GLY A 323 13.22 9.08 -15.26
N ASP A 324 12.86 10.31 -15.61
CA ASP A 324 11.49 10.82 -15.43
C ASP A 324 10.44 10.05 -16.25
N LEU A 325 10.82 9.33 -17.30
CA LEU A 325 9.93 8.50 -18.12
C LEU A 325 9.89 7.02 -17.67
N GLY A 326 10.68 6.67 -16.66
CA GLY A 326 10.89 5.28 -16.23
C GLY A 326 11.70 4.47 -17.25
N VAL A 327 11.94 3.20 -16.92
CA VAL A 327 12.69 2.23 -17.74
C VAL A 327 11.85 0.97 -17.90
N HIS A 328 11.75 0.44 -19.11
CA HIS A 328 11.07 -0.83 -19.34
C HIS A 328 12.00 -1.99 -18.97
N ILE A 329 11.57 -2.88 -18.07
CA ILE A 329 12.43 -3.92 -17.48
C ILE A 329 11.80 -5.33 -17.47
N LEU A 330 10.52 -5.46 -17.82
CA LEU A 330 9.83 -6.75 -17.92
C LEU A 330 9.18 -6.90 -19.28
N GLN A 331 9.42 -8.03 -19.95
CA GLN A 331 8.63 -8.42 -21.10
C GLN A 331 7.38 -9.16 -20.58
N MET A 332 6.19 -8.79 -21.07
CA MET A 332 4.93 -9.35 -20.52
C MET A 332 4.78 -10.87 -20.77
N GLU A 333 5.52 -11.42 -21.73
CA GLU A 333 5.61 -12.86 -22.01
C GLU A 333 6.38 -13.63 -20.92
N GLU A 334 7.18 -12.94 -20.09
CA GLU A 334 7.98 -13.53 -19.01
C GLU A 334 7.15 -13.78 -17.72
N LEU A 335 5.88 -13.36 -17.71
CA LEU A 335 4.98 -13.50 -16.57
C LEU A 335 3.89 -14.54 -16.91
N PRO A 336 3.48 -15.39 -15.96
CA PRO A 336 2.34 -16.27 -16.19
C PRO A 336 1.12 -15.42 -16.61
N PRO A 337 0.36 -15.85 -17.62
CA PRO A 337 -0.78 -15.10 -18.10
C PRO A 337 -1.77 -14.84 -16.96
N MET A 338 -2.24 -13.60 -16.82
CA MET A 338 -3.43 -13.31 -16.02
C MET A 338 -4.62 -13.93 -16.77
N HIS A 339 -4.91 -15.21 -16.52
CA HIS A 339 -6.02 -15.87 -17.19
C HIS A 339 -7.37 -15.35 -16.66
N PRO A 340 -8.31 -15.03 -17.54
CA PRO A 340 -9.70 -14.76 -17.19
C PRO A 340 -10.45 -16.08 -16.97
N SER A 341 -10.19 -16.76 -15.85
CA SER A 341 -10.95 -17.98 -15.49
C SER A 341 -11.34 -18.05 -14.03
N ASP A 342 -11.51 -16.89 -13.39
CA ASP A 342 -12.16 -16.78 -12.09
C ASP A 342 -13.42 -15.90 -12.16
N GLU A 343 -13.94 -15.56 -13.34
CA GLU A 343 -15.16 -14.73 -13.47
C GLU A 343 -16.32 -15.27 -12.62
N GLU A 344 -16.59 -16.58 -12.62
CA GLU A 344 -17.65 -17.14 -11.75
C GLU A 344 -17.33 -17.06 -10.23
N LYS A 345 -16.05 -17.15 -9.84
CA LYS A 345 -15.65 -17.08 -8.42
C LYS A 345 -15.51 -15.64 -7.92
N ILE A 346 -15.10 -14.74 -8.80
CA ILE A 346 -15.02 -13.29 -8.57
C ILE A 346 -16.43 -12.71 -8.59
N GLU A 347 -17.32 -13.13 -9.49
CA GLU A 347 -18.74 -12.77 -9.46
C GLU A 347 -19.40 -13.22 -8.16
N GLN A 348 -19.11 -14.43 -7.67
CA GLN A 348 -19.58 -14.87 -6.35
C GLN A 348 -19.01 -13.99 -5.21
N ALA A 349 -17.72 -13.63 -5.25
CA ALA A 349 -17.09 -12.77 -4.25
C ALA A 349 -17.62 -11.31 -4.29
N VAL A 350 -17.87 -10.78 -5.49
CA VAL A 350 -18.42 -9.44 -5.75
C VAL A 350 -19.92 -9.39 -5.39
N ALA A 351 -20.69 -10.44 -5.65
CA ALA A 351 -22.08 -10.57 -5.22
C ALA A 351 -22.20 -10.58 -3.69
N ILE A 352 -21.28 -11.26 -3.00
CA ILE A 352 -21.19 -11.23 -1.53
C ILE A 352 -20.85 -9.82 -1.02
N GLN A 353 -19.92 -9.10 -1.67
CA GLN A 353 -19.60 -7.70 -1.32
C GLN A 353 -20.77 -6.74 -1.56
N THR A 354 -21.50 -6.90 -2.66
CA THR A 354 -22.65 -6.05 -3.02
C THR A 354 -23.81 -6.25 -2.03
N THR A 355 -24.06 -7.50 -1.64
CA THR A 355 -25.08 -7.85 -0.62
C THR A 355 -24.73 -7.23 0.74
N ARG A 356 -23.46 -7.29 1.15
CA ARG A 356 -22.98 -6.65 2.40
C ARG A 356 -23.09 -5.13 2.38
N ARG A 357 -22.87 -4.50 1.23
CA ARG A 357 -23.03 -3.04 1.05
C ARG A 357 -24.50 -2.62 1.17
N ALA A 358 -25.44 -3.41 0.64
CA ALA A 358 -26.87 -3.17 0.76
C ALA A 358 -27.36 -3.32 2.22
N ILE A 359 -26.89 -4.32 2.96
CA ILE A 359 -27.21 -4.50 4.38
C ILE A 359 -26.66 -3.32 5.22
N ARG A 360 -25.45 -2.85 4.91
CA ARG A 360 -24.83 -1.69 5.60
C ARG A 360 -25.60 -0.40 5.36
N GLN A 361 -26.18 -0.22 4.17
CA GLN A 361 -27.05 0.90 3.83
C GLN A 361 -28.38 0.83 4.59
N GLN A 362 -29.01 -0.36 4.66
CA GLN A 362 -30.26 -0.55 5.42
C GLN A 362 -30.11 -0.34 6.92
N LEU A 363 -28.96 -0.71 7.48
CA LEU A 363 -28.65 -0.45 8.90
C LEU A 363 -28.37 1.04 9.18
N HIS A 364 -27.90 1.79 8.17
CA HIS A 364 -27.68 3.23 8.27
C HIS A 364 -29.00 4.02 8.13
N ASP A 365 -29.95 3.49 7.37
CA ASP A 365 -31.26 4.14 7.10
C ASP A 365 -32.38 3.70 8.07
N ALA A 366 -32.08 2.82 9.04
CA ALA A 366 -33.03 2.40 10.07
C ALA A 366 -33.33 3.58 11.03
N PRO A 367 -34.61 3.98 11.21
CA PRO A 367 -34.95 5.11 12.07
C PRO A 367 -34.65 4.78 13.55
N LYS A 368 -33.95 5.69 14.23
CA LYS A 368 -33.78 5.68 15.69
C LYS A 368 -35.13 5.85 16.38
N ALA A 369 -35.81 4.75 16.67
CA ALA A 369 -36.97 4.73 17.55
C ALA A 369 -36.60 4.19 18.93
N ALA A 370 -37.16 4.85 19.95
CA ALA A 370 -37.20 4.52 21.38
C ALA A 370 -36.11 5.16 22.27
N ALA A 371 -36.41 6.37 22.77
CA ALA A 371 -36.25 6.72 24.19
C ALA A 371 -36.90 8.09 24.50
N VAL A 372 -38.24 8.18 24.53
CA VAL A 372 -38.94 9.18 25.35
C VAL A 372 -40.17 8.50 25.93
N GLY A 373 -40.18 8.34 27.26
CA GLY A 373 -41.35 7.90 28.01
C GLY A 373 -40.99 7.23 29.32
N THR A 374 -41.15 7.99 30.41
CA THR A 374 -41.37 7.62 31.84
C THR A 374 -40.27 8.03 32.83
N HIS A 375 -40.31 9.31 33.25
CA HIS A 375 -40.63 9.80 34.60
C HIS A 375 -40.19 11.25 34.79
#